data_AF-A0A835B2V2-F1
#
_entry.id   AF-A0A835B2V2-F1
#
_cell.length_a   1.000
_cell.length_b   1.000
_cell.length_c   1.000
_cell.angle_alpha   90.00
_cell.angle_beta   90.00
_cell.angle_gamma   90.00
#
_symmetry.space_group_name_H-M   'P 1'
#
loop_
_entity.id
_entity.type
_entity.pdbx_description
1 polymer ?
#
loop_
_entity_poly.entity_id
_entity_poly.type
_entity_poly.pdbx_seq_one_letter_code
_entity_poly.pdbx_strand_id
1 'polypeptide(L)'
;MAIGGPDATMAFVDLWNGILFCDIRKLQQHHHQADNDDDDDDDAIPILSYVPVPNLLDKEHKGDARLWRNIALIGGRLKYVELKRQWDRTYRNVLCQRHRSDEWVPWHRADGWVAVTFSRLASSSMDEGWRQDCYMDSTKTDFSNDPRLHLLPRASSYYDGVTKAPPFKRLHIRQPVLGLMEGEEEAAGADVIFFTVKLGSLSDDAWVVAVDMRNKAILGVDAFSAARVIRVNFAYMHSRISRYLSSSGTTHPPVPSCPDQPTQNETDHKLDGF
;
A
#
# COMPACT_ATOMS: atom_id res chain seq x y z
N MET A 1 7.74 -9.59 -7.17
CA MET A 1 8.43 -8.28 -7.15
C MET A 1 9.91 -8.55 -6.96
N ALA A 2 10.81 -7.78 -7.58
CA ALA A 2 12.25 -7.89 -7.38
C ALA A 2 12.78 -6.63 -6.66
N ILE A 3 13.67 -6.78 -5.67
CA ILE A 3 14.34 -5.69 -4.96
C ILE A 3 15.85 -5.82 -5.17
N GLY A 4 16.48 -4.81 -5.76
CA GLY A 4 17.94 -4.77 -5.96
C GLY A 4 18.64 -4.05 -4.81
N GLY A 5 19.71 -4.65 -4.29
CA GLY A 5 20.58 -4.08 -3.27
C GLY A 5 21.93 -3.57 -3.82
N PRO A 6 22.72 -2.84 -3.01
CA PRO A 6 24.00 -2.23 -3.41
C PRO A 6 25.07 -3.23 -3.91
N ASP A 7 24.98 -4.50 -3.53
CA ASP A 7 25.98 -5.53 -3.81
C ASP A 7 25.57 -6.56 -4.86
N ALA A 8 24.66 -6.19 -5.77
CA ALA A 8 24.04 -7.11 -6.72
C ALA A 8 23.27 -8.27 -6.07
N THR A 9 22.83 -8.09 -4.82
CA THR A 9 21.84 -8.97 -4.20
C THR A 9 20.46 -8.63 -4.76
N MET A 10 19.77 -9.61 -5.31
CA MET A 10 18.37 -9.52 -5.70
C MET A 10 17.50 -10.28 -4.72
N ALA A 11 16.33 -9.73 -4.40
CA ALA A 11 15.30 -10.42 -3.62
C ALA A 11 14.03 -10.59 -4.45
N PHE A 12 13.56 -11.83 -4.62
CA PHE A 12 12.31 -12.18 -5.26
C PHE A 12 11.25 -12.42 -4.19
N VAL A 13 10.21 -11.59 -4.19
CA VAL A 13 9.15 -11.64 -3.17
C VAL A 13 7.94 -12.39 -3.71
N ASP A 14 7.58 -13.46 -3.01
CA ASP A 14 6.26 -14.09 -3.01
C ASP A 14 5.57 -13.78 -1.67
N LEU A 15 4.59 -12.87 -1.71
CA LEU A 15 3.86 -12.43 -0.51
C LEU A 15 3.07 -13.56 0.18
N TRP A 16 2.83 -14.70 -0.46
CA TRP A 16 2.18 -15.84 0.20
C TRP A 16 3.16 -16.70 0.98
N ASN A 17 4.38 -16.85 0.48
CA ASN A 17 5.30 -17.87 0.94
C ASN A 17 6.55 -17.27 1.59
N GLY A 18 7.23 -16.34 0.92
CA GLY A 18 8.53 -15.86 1.38
C GLY A 18 9.28 -15.01 0.37
N ILE A 19 10.55 -14.79 0.70
CA ILE A 19 11.49 -14.00 -0.07
C ILE A 19 12.67 -14.91 -0.42
N LEU A 20 13.01 -14.96 -1.71
CA LEU A 20 14.22 -15.63 -2.19
C LEU A 20 15.28 -14.57 -2.48
N PHE A 21 16.34 -14.54 -1.69
CA PHE A 21 17.53 -13.75 -1.96
C PHE A 21 18.48 -14.50 -2.88
N CYS A 22 19.11 -13.76 -3.78
CA CYS A 22 20.09 -14.25 -4.73
C CYS A 22 21.27 -13.29 -4.78
N ASP A 23 22.47 -13.80 -4.51
CA ASP A 23 23.71 -13.07 -4.70
C ASP A 23 24.20 -13.27 -6.15
N ILE A 24 23.97 -12.26 -7.01
CA ILE A 24 24.32 -12.36 -8.43
C ILE A 24 25.83 -12.42 -8.62
N ARG A 25 26.62 -11.74 -7.78
CA ARG A 25 28.09 -11.73 -7.92
C ARG A 25 28.65 -13.12 -7.70
N LYS A 26 28.19 -13.81 -6.64
CA LYS A 26 28.58 -15.20 -6.40
C LYS A 26 28.07 -16.13 -7.48
N LEU A 27 26.85 -15.92 -7.97
CA LEU A 27 26.32 -16.70 -9.11
C LEU A 27 27.25 -16.59 -10.34
N GLN A 28 27.70 -15.38 -10.67
CA GLN A 28 28.61 -15.15 -11.80
C GLN A 28 29.99 -15.79 -11.59
N GLN A 29 30.56 -15.65 -10.39
CA GLN A 29 31.85 -16.27 -10.05
C GLN A 29 31.78 -17.80 -10.09
N HIS A 30 30.70 -18.40 -9.57
CA HIS A 30 30.50 -19.84 -9.57
C HIS A 30 30.31 -20.40 -11.00
N HIS A 31 29.72 -19.62 -11.91
CA HIS A 31 29.66 -19.97 -13.33
C HIS A 31 31.03 -19.95 -14.01
N HIS A 32 31.96 -19.09 -13.58
CA HIS A 32 33.32 -19.04 -14.12
C HIS A 32 34.25 -20.09 -13.49
N GLN A 33 33.98 -20.50 -12.25
CA GLN A 33 34.77 -21.50 -11.52
C GLN A 33 34.39 -22.94 -11.89
N ALA A 34 33.13 -23.20 -12.27
CA ALA A 34 32.67 -24.54 -12.68
C ALA A 34 33.33 -25.08 -13.96
N ASP A 35 34.11 -24.27 -14.68
CA ASP A 35 34.92 -24.69 -15.82
C ASP A 35 36.34 -25.17 -15.41
N ASN A 36 36.70 -25.09 -14.11
CA ASN A 36 37.99 -25.55 -13.57
C ASN A 36 37.74 -26.40 -12.28
N ASP A 37 37.82 -27.72 -12.42
CA ASP A 37 37.56 -28.74 -11.38
C ASP A 37 38.45 -28.65 -10.11
N ASP A 38 38.02 -29.39 -9.05
CA ASP A 38 38.82 -30.02 -7.97
C ASP A 38 39.07 -29.31 -6.60
N ASP A 39 38.15 -28.52 -6.02
CA ASP A 39 38.31 -28.11 -4.60
C ASP A 39 37.06 -28.32 -3.72
N ASP A 40 37.24 -29.19 -2.72
CA ASP A 40 36.42 -29.37 -1.52
C ASP A 40 36.49 -28.10 -0.65
N ASP A 41 35.50 -27.21 -0.74
CA ASP A 41 35.38 -26.06 0.18
C ASP A 41 34.03 -26.12 0.93
N ASP A 42 34.10 -26.63 2.17
CA ASP A 42 32.98 -27.00 3.05
C ASP A 42 32.30 -25.77 3.74
N ASP A 43 32.62 -24.54 3.29
CA ASP A 43 32.08 -23.27 3.81
C ASP A 43 31.43 -22.40 2.71
N ALA A 44 30.88 -23.03 1.66
CA ALA A 44 30.19 -22.32 0.58
C ALA A 44 28.91 -21.61 1.09
N ILE A 45 29.02 -20.30 1.37
CA ILE A 45 27.87 -19.43 1.66
C ILE A 45 26.83 -19.58 0.52
N PRO A 46 25.57 -19.93 0.81
CA PRO A 46 24.61 -20.29 -0.22
C PRO A 46 24.29 -19.10 -1.15
N ILE A 47 24.39 -19.33 -2.46
CA ILE A 47 24.07 -18.36 -3.54
C ILE A 47 22.60 -17.90 -3.46
N LEU A 48 21.73 -18.81 -3.01
CA LEU A 48 20.30 -18.60 -2.85
C LEU A 48 19.88 -18.80 -1.40
N SER A 49 19.07 -17.89 -0.89
CA SER A 49 18.66 -17.87 0.51
C SER A 49 17.16 -17.62 0.61
N TYR A 50 16.41 -18.49 1.29
CA TYR A 50 14.97 -18.36 1.43
C TYR A 50 14.57 -17.91 2.85
N VAL A 51 13.71 -16.90 2.92
CA VAL A 51 13.13 -16.38 4.14
C VAL A 51 11.60 -16.49 4.07
N PRO A 52 10.95 -17.33 4.91
CA PRO A 52 9.50 -17.40 4.92
C PRO A 52 8.90 -16.07 5.41
N VAL A 53 7.76 -15.67 4.86
CA VAL A 53 7.00 -14.54 5.41
C VAL A 53 6.22 -14.96 6.66
N PRO A 54 5.92 -14.03 7.58
CA PRO A 54 5.02 -14.28 8.70
C PRO A 54 3.62 -14.66 8.20
N ASN A 55 2.96 -15.54 8.95
CA ASN A 55 1.63 -16.03 8.61
C ASN A 55 0.80 -16.24 9.89
N LEU A 56 0.33 -15.14 10.49
CA LEU A 56 -0.41 -15.18 11.76
C LEU A 56 -1.93 -15.17 11.57
N LEU A 57 -2.43 -14.60 10.46
CA LEU A 57 -3.87 -14.35 10.31
C LEU A 57 -4.65 -15.44 9.52
N ASP A 58 -4.08 -16.65 9.40
CA ASP A 58 -4.57 -17.82 8.64
C ASP A 58 -4.64 -17.67 7.10
N LYS A 59 -4.47 -18.81 6.42
CA LYS A 59 -4.41 -18.94 4.94
C LYS A 59 -5.77 -18.94 4.23
N GLU A 60 -6.85 -18.47 4.85
CA GLU A 60 -8.18 -18.46 4.21
C GLU A 60 -8.26 -17.50 3.02
N HIS A 61 -7.29 -16.60 2.87
CA HIS A 61 -7.25 -15.63 1.80
C HIS A 61 -6.90 -16.29 0.46
N LYS A 62 -7.83 -16.21 -0.49
CA LYS A 62 -7.64 -16.61 -1.89
C LYS A 62 -7.48 -15.39 -2.79
N GLY A 63 -6.82 -15.58 -3.93
CA GLY A 63 -6.63 -14.55 -4.96
C GLY A 63 -5.27 -13.87 -4.87
N ASP A 64 -5.19 -12.63 -5.33
CA ASP A 64 -3.93 -11.88 -5.37
C ASP A 64 -3.45 -11.49 -3.97
N ALA A 65 -2.21 -11.85 -3.62
CA ALA A 65 -1.61 -11.60 -2.31
C ALA A 65 -1.61 -10.12 -1.94
N ARG A 66 -1.45 -9.24 -2.92
CA ARG A 66 -1.37 -7.79 -2.71
C ARG A 66 -2.69 -7.18 -2.22
N LEU A 67 -3.79 -7.92 -2.27
CA LEU A 67 -5.05 -7.53 -1.65
C LEU A 67 -5.02 -7.63 -0.12
N TRP A 68 -4.11 -8.43 0.43
CA TRP A 68 -4.09 -8.82 1.83
C TRP A 68 -2.73 -8.56 2.48
N ARG A 69 -1.67 -8.38 1.68
CA ARG A 69 -0.30 -8.37 2.15
C ARG A 69 0.52 -7.34 1.39
N ASN A 70 1.50 -6.77 2.07
CA ASN A 70 2.48 -5.90 1.44
C ASN A 70 3.82 -5.98 2.15
N ILE A 71 4.88 -5.66 1.43
CA ILE A 71 6.24 -5.60 1.94
C ILE A 71 6.94 -4.37 1.40
N ALA A 72 7.79 -3.77 2.22
CA ALA A 72 8.64 -2.63 1.86
C ALA A 72 9.95 -2.66 2.63
N LEU A 73 11.00 -2.05 2.07
CA LEU A 73 12.24 -1.76 2.79
C LEU A 73 12.13 -0.34 3.39
N ILE A 74 12.13 -0.21 4.71
CA ILE A 74 12.01 1.08 5.44
C ILE A 74 13.11 1.10 6.49
N GLY A 75 13.98 2.11 6.49
CA GLY A 75 15.04 2.21 7.50
C GLY A 75 15.98 1.03 7.60
N GLY A 76 16.36 0.44 6.46
CA GLY A 76 17.18 -0.78 6.43
C GLY A 76 16.47 -2.04 6.96
N ARG A 77 15.17 -1.97 7.23
CA ARG A 77 14.35 -3.09 7.68
C ARG A 77 13.34 -3.48 6.62
N LEU A 78 13.22 -4.78 6.38
CA LEU A 78 12.07 -5.32 5.68
C LEU A 78 10.88 -5.22 6.61
N LYS A 79 9.88 -4.45 6.21
CA LYS A 79 8.59 -4.36 6.86
C LYS A 79 7.56 -5.13 6.05
N TYR A 80 6.73 -5.88 6.75
CA TYR A 80 5.68 -6.70 6.17
C TYR A 80 4.37 -6.45 6.90
N VAL A 81 3.27 -6.39 6.17
CA VAL A 81 1.92 -6.24 6.73
C VAL A 81 1.02 -7.35 6.21
N GLU A 82 0.20 -7.89 7.10
CA GLU A 82 -0.86 -8.84 6.79
C GLU A 82 -2.20 -8.28 7.25
N LEU A 83 -3.20 -8.31 6.37
CA LEU A 83 -4.57 -7.85 6.59
C LEU A 83 -5.52 -9.03 6.48
N LYS A 84 -6.40 -9.16 7.48
CA LYS A 84 -7.54 -10.07 7.48
C LYS A 84 -8.83 -9.30 7.62
N ARG A 85 -9.81 -9.62 6.77
CA ARG A 85 -11.17 -9.13 6.96
C ARG A 85 -11.87 -9.93 8.04
N GLN A 86 -12.51 -9.24 8.98
CA GLN A 86 -13.42 -9.88 9.93
C GLN A 86 -14.82 -9.95 9.34
N TRP A 87 -15.38 -11.15 9.43
CA TRP A 87 -16.69 -11.46 8.89
C TRP A 87 -17.74 -11.48 10.00
N ASP A 88 -18.93 -10.97 9.69
CA ASP A 88 -20.06 -11.12 10.59
C ASP A 88 -20.41 -12.60 10.77
N ARG A 89 -20.27 -13.08 12.01
CA ARG A 89 -20.51 -14.48 12.37
C ARG A 89 -21.98 -14.84 12.33
N THR A 90 -22.89 -13.86 12.46
CA THR A 90 -24.34 -14.11 12.47
C THR A 90 -24.88 -14.50 11.09
N TYR A 91 -24.23 -14.06 10.01
CA TYR A 91 -24.64 -14.36 8.63
C TYR A 91 -23.90 -15.53 7.99
N ARG A 92 -22.97 -16.17 8.70
CA ARG A 92 -22.19 -17.30 8.16
C ARG A 92 -23.08 -18.50 7.75
N ASN A 93 -24.29 -18.61 8.34
CA ASN A 93 -25.28 -19.65 8.04
C ASN A 93 -26.28 -19.33 6.91
N VAL A 94 -26.24 -18.12 6.32
CA VAL A 94 -27.20 -17.71 5.26
C VAL A 94 -26.67 -18.00 3.84
N LEU A 95 -25.39 -18.37 3.71
CA LEU A 95 -24.69 -18.49 2.42
C LEU A 95 -24.99 -19.74 1.58
N CYS A 96 -26.04 -20.51 1.88
CA CYS A 96 -26.41 -21.68 1.06
C CYS A 96 -27.83 -21.62 0.47
N GLN A 97 -28.59 -20.54 0.64
CA GLN A 97 -29.87 -20.40 -0.07
C GLN A 97 -29.68 -19.54 -1.31
N ARG A 98 -29.47 -20.25 -2.42
CA ARG A 98 -29.49 -19.74 -3.79
C ARG A 98 -30.90 -19.28 -4.14
N HIS A 99 -31.33 -18.15 -3.60
CA HIS A 99 -32.61 -17.54 -3.97
C HIS A 99 -32.50 -16.98 -5.39
N ARG A 100 -33.31 -17.55 -6.29
CA ARG A 100 -33.55 -17.10 -7.67
C ARG A 100 -34.55 -15.94 -7.67
N SER A 101 -34.22 -14.83 -7.01
CA SER A 101 -34.91 -13.58 -7.24
C SER A 101 -33.88 -12.53 -7.57
N ASP A 102 -34.23 -11.60 -8.45
CA ASP A 102 -33.39 -10.54 -9.00
C ASP A 102 -33.04 -9.45 -7.96
N GLU A 103 -33.13 -9.82 -6.68
CA GLU A 103 -32.90 -8.99 -5.52
C GLU A 103 -31.52 -9.33 -4.96
N TRP A 104 -30.57 -8.41 -5.19
CA TRP A 104 -29.16 -8.55 -4.84
C TRP A 104 -28.96 -8.81 -3.34
N VAL A 105 -28.84 -10.07 -2.94
CA VAL A 105 -28.42 -10.45 -1.59
C VAL A 105 -27.01 -9.86 -1.35
N PRO A 106 -26.77 -9.03 -0.30
CA PRO A 106 -25.48 -8.39 -0.10
C PRO A 106 -24.42 -9.45 0.20
N TRP A 107 -23.61 -9.77 -0.81
CA TRP A 107 -22.49 -10.70 -0.70
C TRP A 107 -21.51 -10.21 0.37
N HIS A 108 -21.66 -10.80 1.56
CA HIS A 108 -20.75 -10.80 2.70
C HIS A 108 -20.46 -9.45 3.38
N ARG A 109 -21.18 -9.19 4.48
CA ARG A 109 -20.93 -8.06 5.37
C ARG A 109 -19.63 -8.29 6.17
N ALA A 110 -18.63 -7.45 5.92
CA ALA A 110 -17.47 -7.34 6.80
C ALA A 110 -17.89 -6.63 8.09
N ASP A 111 -17.49 -7.12 9.25
CA ASP A 111 -17.71 -6.42 10.53
C ASP A 111 -16.53 -5.54 10.94
N GLY A 112 -15.39 -5.73 10.28
CA GLY A 112 -14.17 -4.99 10.55
C GLY A 112 -12.98 -5.65 9.89
N TRP A 113 -11.81 -5.36 10.42
CA TRP A 113 -10.53 -5.87 9.94
C TRP A 113 -9.53 -6.04 11.07
N VAL A 114 -8.58 -6.92 10.83
CA VAL A 114 -7.38 -7.10 11.64
C VAL A 114 -6.18 -6.87 10.74
N ALA A 115 -5.21 -6.08 11.19
CA ALA A 115 -3.92 -5.99 10.54
C ALA A 115 -2.80 -6.24 11.55
N VAL A 116 -1.71 -6.82 11.06
CA VAL A 116 -0.50 -7.05 11.83
C VAL A 116 0.70 -6.64 10.99
N THR A 117 1.67 -5.98 11.63
CA THR A 117 2.94 -5.60 11.00
C THR A 117 4.08 -6.38 11.62
N PHE A 118 5.08 -6.66 10.79
CA PHE A 118 6.31 -7.32 11.19
C PHE A 118 7.50 -6.60 10.59
N SER A 119 8.65 -6.72 11.25
CA SER A 119 9.92 -6.31 10.67
C SER A 119 11.05 -7.27 10.96
N ARG A 120 12.03 -7.26 10.07
CA ARG A 120 13.36 -7.83 10.27
C ARG A 120 14.40 -6.90 9.65
N LEU A 121 15.65 -6.98 10.10
CA LEU A 121 16.73 -6.31 9.38
C LEU A 121 16.84 -6.90 7.97
N ALA A 122 17.10 -6.05 6.97
CA ALA A 122 17.28 -6.51 5.60
C ALA A 122 18.62 -7.24 5.42
N SER A 123 19.62 -6.88 6.22
CA SER A 123 20.96 -7.44 6.22
C SER A 123 21.15 -8.59 7.21
N SER A 124 20.09 -9.02 7.92
CA SER A 124 20.26 -10.06 8.93
C SER A 124 20.56 -11.43 8.33
N SER A 125 21.24 -12.25 9.12
CA SER A 125 21.42 -13.66 8.79
C SER A 125 20.06 -14.37 8.67
N MET A 126 20.07 -15.55 8.05
CA MET A 126 18.85 -16.33 7.82
C MET A 126 18.15 -16.73 9.13
N ASP A 127 18.91 -16.86 10.21
CA ASP A 127 18.43 -17.26 11.54
C ASP A 127 17.67 -16.15 12.28
N GLU A 128 17.87 -14.88 11.91
CA GLU A 128 17.12 -13.78 12.52
C GLU A 128 15.70 -13.76 11.93
N GLY A 129 14.74 -14.16 12.74
CA GLY A 129 13.32 -14.23 12.37
C GLY A 129 12.65 -12.87 12.25
N TRP A 130 11.38 -12.91 11.85
CA TRP A 130 10.51 -11.74 11.86
C TRP A 130 10.05 -11.40 13.28
N ARG A 131 10.16 -10.12 13.65
CA ARG A 131 9.54 -9.59 14.86
C ARG A 131 8.17 -9.01 14.53
N GLN A 132 7.15 -9.31 15.33
CA GLN A 132 5.88 -8.60 15.25
C GLN A 132 6.03 -7.19 15.84
N ASP A 133 5.62 -6.17 15.10
CA ASP A 133 5.71 -4.77 15.53
C ASP A 133 4.37 -4.25 16.08
N CYS A 134 3.28 -4.38 15.31
CA CYS A 134 1.94 -3.91 15.71
C CYS A 134 0.87 -4.94 15.39
N TYR A 135 -0.20 -4.92 16.18
CA TYR A 135 -1.43 -5.67 15.94
C TYR A 135 -2.61 -4.76 16.20
N MET A 136 -3.59 -4.75 15.29
CA MET A 136 -4.77 -3.92 15.41
C MET A 136 -6.01 -4.70 14.97
N ASP A 137 -7.04 -4.63 15.80
CA ASP A 137 -8.38 -5.14 15.53
C ASP A 137 -9.34 -3.94 15.53
N SER A 138 -9.94 -3.66 14.37
CA SER A 138 -10.79 -2.49 14.19
C SER A 138 -12.06 -2.54 15.03
N THR A 139 -12.53 -3.73 15.41
CA THR A 139 -13.75 -3.90 16.23
C THR A 139 -13.50 -3.64 17.71
N LYS A 140 -12.24 -3.71 18.13
CA LYS A 140 -11.80 -3.46 19.51
C LYS A 140 -11.19 -2.07 19.69
N THR A 141 -11.10 -1.30 18.60
CA THR A 141 -10.55 0.05 18.62
C THR A 141 -11.69 1.05 18.55
N ASP A 142 -11.71 2.00 19.49
CA ASP A 142 -12.67 3.09 19.46
C ASP A 142 -12.19 4.20 18.53
N PHE A 143 -12.87 4.35 17.39
CA PHE A 143 -12.65 5.46 16.46
C PHE A 143 -13.76 6.52 16.53
N SER A 144 -14.75 6.37 17.41
CA SER A 144 -16.01 7.12 17.37
C SER A 144 -15.86 8.65 17.35
N ASN A 145 -14.78 9.17 17.95
CA ASN A 145 -14.47 10.59 18.03
C ASN A 145 -13.56 11.11 16.91
N ASP A 146 -13.10 10.26 15.99
CA ASP A 146 -12.23 10.73 14.91
C ASP A 146 -13.05 11.54 13.90
N PRO A 147 -12.74 12.84 13.72
CA PRO A 147 -13.52 13.70 12.87
C PRO A 147 -13.48 13.21 11.42
N ARG A 148 -12.41 12.59 10.94
CA ARG A 148 -12.23 12.21 9.52
C ARG A 148 -13.15 11.06 9.09
N LEU A 149 -13.78 10.35 10.02
CA LEU A 149 -14.72 9.28 9.70
C LEU A 149 -15.96 9.74 8.94
N HIS A 150 -16.31 11.03 8.96
CA HIS A 150 -17.40 11.56 8.15
C HIS A 150 -17.12 11.47 6.64
N LEU A 151 -15.84 11.36 6.25
CA LEU A 151 -15.41 11.23 4.86
C LEU A 151 -15.61 9.81 4.31
N LEU A 152 -15.76 8.81 5.18
CA LEU A 152 -16.02 7.44 4.76
C LEU A 152 -17.48 7.21 4.41
N PRO A 153 -17.77 6.34 3.44
CA PRO A 153 -19.14 5.99 3.11
C PRO A 153 -19.76 5.28 4.30
N ARG A 154 -20.97 5.68 4.68
CA ARG A 154 -21.73 4.99 5.71
C ARG A 154 -22.66 4.00 5.05
N ALA A 155 -22.47 2.72 5.34
CA ALA A 155 -23.43 1.70 4.94
C ALA A 155 -24.74 1.97 5.67
N SER A 156 -25.79 2.34 4.93
CA SER A 156 -27.13 2.48 5.48
C SER A 156 -27.57 1.12 6.02
N SER A 157 -28.05 1.11 7.25
CA SER A 157 -28.43 -0.10 7.93
C SER A 157 -29.91 -0.36 7.78
N TYR A 158 -30.34 -0.54 6.52
CA TYR A 158 -31.75 -0.80 6.19
C TYR A 158 -32.37 -1.98 6.96
N TYR A 159 -31.55 -2.86 7.55
CA TYR A 159 -31.99 -4.07 8.26
C TYR A 159 -31.78 -4.08 9.78
N ASP A 160 -31.05 -3.13 10.39
CA ASP A 160 -30.69 -3.26 11.82
C ASP A 160 -31.28 -2.17 12.73
N GLY A 161 -31.95 -1.14 12.19
CA GLY A 161 -32.52 -0.05 12.99
C GLY A 161 -31.47 0.75 13.78
N VAL A 162 -30.17 0.49 13.58
CA VAL A 162 -29.05 1.17 14.23
C VAL A 162 -28.71 2.42 13.43
N THR A 163 -29.04 3.58 13.97
CA THR A 163 -28.84 4.88 13.30
C THR A 163 -27.38 5.22 12.99
N LYS A 164 -26.38 4.52 13.56
CA LYS A 164 -24.95 4.64 13.24
C LYS A 164 -24.21 3.31 13.43
N ALA A 165 -23.88 2.63 12.34
CA ALA A 165 -22.98 1.47 12.39
C ALA A 165 -21.56 1.89 12.83
N PRO A 166 -20.81 1.03 13.55
CA PRO A 166 -19.41 1.28 13.88
C PRO A 166 -18.56 1.62 12.64
N PRO A 167 -17.48 2.40 12.81
CA PRO A 167 -16.53 2.69 11.75
C PRO A 167 -16.02 1.41 11.07
N PHE A 168 -15.90 1.42 9.74
CA PHE A 168 -15.53 0.27 8.91
C PHE A 168 -16.52 -0.90 8.83
N LYS A 169 -17.61 -0.89 9.61
CA LYS A 169 -18.64 -1.92 9.48
C LYS A 169 -19.24 -1.89 8.08
N ARG A 170 -19.33 -3.06 7.46
CA ARG A 170 -19.81 -3.33 6.08
C ARG A 170 -18.97 -2.69 4.98
N LEU A 171 -17.79 -2.17 5.28
CA LEU A 171 -16.87 -1.66 4.28
C LEU A 171 -15.94 -2.77 3.77
N HIS A 172 -15.71 -2.79 2.47
CA HIS A 172 -14.71 -3.64 1.84
C HIS A 172 -13.34 -2.98 1.98
N ILE A 173 -12.53 -3.49 2.89
CA ILE A 173 -11.14 -3.06 3.09
C ILE A 173 -10.16 -4.08 2.52
N ARG A 174 -9.21 -3.60 1.71
CA ARG A 174 -8.15 -4.40 1.09
C ARG A 174 -6.91 -3.54 0.85
N GLN A 175 -5.87 -4.18 0.34
CA GLN A 175 -4.65 -3.56 -0.15
C GLN A 175 -3.96 -2.76 0.94
N PRO A 176 -3.49 -3.43 1.99
CA PRO A 176 -2.63 -2.77 2.95
C PRO A 176 -1.36 -2.33 2.21
N VAL A 177 -0.98 -1.07 2.39
CA VAL A 177 0.21 -0.48 1.79
C VAL A 177 1.02 0.17 2.89
N LEU A 178 2.28 -0.24 3.03
CA LEU A 178 3.20 0.34 4.02
C LEU A 178 3.58 1.76 3.61
N GLY A 179 3.48 2.70 4.56
CA GLY A 179 4.04 4.04 4.43
C GLY A 179 5.56 4.02 4.26
N LEU A 180 6.08 4.90 3.43
CA LEU A 180 7.48 5.00 3.03
C LEU A 180 7.94 6.40 3.47
N MET A 181 7.71 6.70 4.75
CA MET A 181 8.21 7.94 5.33
C MET A 181 9.73 7.89 5.41
N GLU A 182 10.37 9.04 5.34
CA GLU A 182 11.82 9.16 5.19
C GLU A 182 12.37 10.24 6.12
N GLY A 183 13.66 10.15 6.42
CA GLY A 183 14.31 11.08 7.34
C GLY A 183 13.74 10.97 8.75
N GLU A 184 13.53 12.10 9.41
CA GLU A 184 13.06 12.15 10.80
C GLU A 184 11.65 11.54 10.97
N GLU A 185 10.83 11.57 9.91
CA GLU A 185 9.49 10.98 9.90
C GLU A 185 9.50 9.46 9.70
N GLU A 186 10.64 8.85 9.34
CA GLU A 186 10.73 7.40 9.10
C GLU A 186 10.41 6.61 10.36
N ALA A 187 10.97 7.00 11.50
CA ALA A 187 10.73 6.34 12.78
C ALA A 187 9.28 6.57 13.27
N ALA A 188 8.76 7.78 13.08
CA ALA A 188 7.38 8.14 13.45
C ALA A 188 6.34 7.45 12.55
N GLY A 189 6.67 7.26 11.28
CA GLY A 189 5.82 6.73 10.22
C GLY A 189 5.92 5.23 9.96
N ALA A 190 6.83 4.54 10.65
CA ALA A 190 7.20 3.16 10.32
C ALA A 190 6.02 2.18 10.37
N ASP A 191 4.96 2.51 11.12
CA ASP A 191 3.77 1.66 11.31
C ASP A 191 2.49 2.29 10.73
N VAL A 192 2.64 3.26 9.82
CA VAL A 192 1.51 3.83 9.09
C VAL A 192 1.16 2.94 7.89
N ILE A 193 -0.09 2.49 7.85
CA ILE A 193 -0.64 1.65 6.78
C ILE A 193 -1.75 2.40 6.07
N PHE A 194 -1.69 2.39 4.74
CA PHE A 194 -2.77 2.88 3.89
C PHE A 194 -3.63 1.69 3.45
N PHE A 195 -4.94 1.82 3.64
CA PHE A 195 -5.90 0.82 3.18
C PHE A 195 -6.78 1.40 2.09
N THR A 196 -7.16 0.57 1.13
CA THR A 196 -8.23 0.90 0.19
C THR A 196 -9.57 0.40 0.72
N VAL A 197 -10.56 1.29 0.72
CA VAL A 197 -11.89 1.05 1.25
C VAL A 197 -12.93 1.29 0.16
N LYS A 198 -13.93 0.41 0.04
CA LYS A 198 -15.13 0.59 -0.80
C LYS A 198 -16.39 0.25 -0.02
N LEU A 199 -17.49 0.92 -0.32
CA LEU A 199 -18.80 0.57 0.25
C LEU A 199 -19.33 -0.77 -0.28
N GLY A 200 -19.15 -1.01 -1.58
CA GLY A 200 -19.57 -2.23 -2.24
C GLY A 200 -18.68 -2.54 -3.45
N SER A 201 -18.77 -3.78 -3.95
CA SER A 201 -17.92 -4.22 -5.07
C SER A 201 -18.17 -3.51 -6.39
N LEU A 202 -19.31 -2.82 -6.54
CA LEU A 202 -19.67 -2.08 -7.75
C LEU A 202 -19.69 -0.57 -7.51
N SER A 203 -19.19 -0.11 -6.35
CA SER A 203 -19.11 1.32 -6.05
C SER A 203 -18.13 1.99 -7.00
N ASP A 204 -18.57 3.08 -7.61
CA ASP A 204 -17.73 3.92 -8.48
C ASP A 204 -16.68 4.70 -7.69
N ASP A 205 -16.93 4.93 -6.40
CA ASP A 205 -15.98 5.59 -5.51
C ASP A 205 -15.26 4.59 -4.61
N ALA A 206 -14.02 4.92 -4.27
CA ALA A 206 -13.20 4.27 -3.26
C ALA A 206 -12.49 5.31 -2.40
N TRP A 207 -11.97 4.87 -1.26
CA TRP A 207 -11.27 5.73 -0.32
C TRP A 207 -9.91 5.13 0.04
N VAL A 208 -8.93 6.00 0.24
CA VAL A 208 -7.68 5.65 0.93
C VAL A 208 -7.83 6.08 2.38
N VAL A 209 -7.53 5.18 3.30
CA VAL A 209 -7.50 5.46 4.75
C VAL A 209 -6.10 5.23 5.25
N ALA A 210 -5.45 6.28 5.74
CA ALA A 210 -4.16 6.18 6.42
C ALA A 210 -4.42 5.89 7.91
N VAL A 211 -3.80 4.84 8.44
CA VAL A 211 -3.94 4.41 9.83
C VAL A 211 -2.56 4.27 10.44
N ASP A 212 -2.35 4.96 11.56
CA ASP A 212 -1.24 4.70 12.46
C ASP A 212 -1.57 3.47 13.30
N MET A 213 -0.94 2.34 12.98
CA MET A 213 -1.18 1.08 13.67
C MET A 213 -0.65 1.07 15.11
N ARG A 214 0.37 1.90 15.40
CA ARG A 214 1.02 1.96 16.71
C ARG A 214 0.18 2.79 17.68
N ASN A 215 -0.24 3.97 17.24
CA ASN A 215 -1.08 4.87 18.03
C ASN A 215 -2.58 4.59 17.89
N LYS A 216 -2.96 3.63 17.03
CA LYS A 216 -4.34 3.21 16.78
C LYS A 216 -5.22 4.37 16.32
N ALA A 217 -4.68 5.25 15.49
CA ALA A 217 -5.31 6.48 15.06
C ALA A 217 -5.51 6.50 13.54
N ILE A 218 -6.57 7.13 13.07
CA ILE A 218 -6.67 7.50 11.65
C ILE A 218 -5.75 8.71 11.46
N LEU A 219 -5.08 8.81 10.32
CA LEU A 219 -4.25 9.96 9.97
C LEU A 219 -4.89 10.77 8.84
N GLY A 220 -5.58 10.10 7.92
CA GLY A 220 -6.23 10.74 6.78
C GLY A 220 -7.23 9.81 6.11
N VAL A 221 -8.21 10.43 5.46
CA VAL A 221 -9.17 9.76 4.58
C VAL A 221 -9.32 10.63 3.34
N ASP A 222 -9.19 10.05 2.16
CA ASP A 222 -9.49 10.75 0.92
C ASP A 222 -10.16 9.83 -0.09
N ALA A 223 -11.01 10.41 -0.95
CA ALA A 223 -11.78 9.69 -1.95
C ALA A 223 -11.06 9.72 -3.31
N PHE A 224 -11.25 8.66 -4.09
CA PHE A 224 -10.79 8.62 -5.48
C PHE A 224 -11.78 7.84 -6.35
N SER A 225 -11.82 8.18 -7.63
CA SER A 225 -12.66 7.48 -8.59
C SER A 225 -12.12 6.08 -8.87
N ALA A 226 -12.97 5.08 -8.70
CA ALA A 226 -12.70 3.67 -8.89
C ALA A 226 -13.77 3.00 -9.79
N ALA A 227 -14.46 3.78 -10.64
CA ALA A 227 -15.51 3.33 -11.56
C ALA A 227 -15.04 2.28 -12.58
N ARG A 228 -13.73 2.29 -12.89
CA ARG A 228 -13.12 1.32 -13.81
C ARG A 228 -12.84 -0.04 -13.18
N VAL A 229 -13.11 -0.21 -11.88
CA VAL A 229 -12.66 -1.36 -11.10
C VAL A 229 -13.82 -2.03 -10.37
N ILE A 230 -14.14 -3.25 -10.80
CA ILE A 230 -14.99 -4.16 -10.03
C ILE A 230 -14.21 -4.64 -8.79
N ARG A 231 -14.83 -4.50 -7.62
CA ARG A 231 -14.27 -4.74 -6.27
C ARG A 231 -13.17 -3.71 -5.92
N VAL A 232 -12.37 -4.05 -4.93
CA VAL A 232 -11.12 -3.33 -4.63
C VAL A 232 -10.00 -4.04 -5.38
N ASN A 233 -9.34 -3.30 -6.29
CA ASN A 233 -8.20 -3.73 -7.11
C ASN A 233 -7.12 -2.62 -7.09
N PHE A 234 -5.94 -2.86 -7.66
CA PHE A 234 -4.70 -2.03 -7.53
C PHE A 234 -4.82 -0.65 -8.18
N ALA A 235 -5.71 0.19 -7.63
CA ALA A 235 -5.99 1.51 -8.17
C ALA A 235 -4.81 2.47 -8.00
N TYR A 236 -3.94 2.21 -7.02
CA TYR A 236 -2.72 2.96 -6.81
C TYR A 236 -1.57 2.04 -6.39
N MET A 237 -0.35 2.48 -6.74
CA MET A 237 0.90 1.88 -6.29
C MET A 237 1.60 2.92 -5.42
N HIS A 238 2.11 2.47 -4.29
CA HIS A 238 2.93 3.32 -3.46
C HIS A 238 4.33 3.46 -4.03
N SER A 239 4.83 4.68 -4.08
CA SER A 239 6.08 5.03 -4.75
C SER A 239 6.84 6.05 -3.92
N ARG A 240 8.17 6.03 -4.02
CA ARG A 240 9.06 7.07 -3.47
C ARG A 240 9.21 8.26 -4.39
N ILE A 241 8.24 8.48 -5.28
CA ILE A 241 8.28 9.61 -6.21
C ILE A 241 8.29 10.96 -5.48
N SER A 242 7.78 11.01 -4.25
CA SER A 242 7.86 12.17 -3.36
C SER A 242 9.29 12.70 -3.19
N ARG A 243 10.33 11.84 -3.23
CA ARG A 243 11.74 12.26 -3.20
C ARG A 243 12.12 13.23 -4.33
N TYR A 244 11.37 13.19 -5.42
CA TYR A 244 11.59 13.99 -6.62
C TYR A 244 10.54 15.10 -6.77
N LEU A 245 9.51 15.11 -5.90
CA LEU A 245 8.56 16.20 -5.82
C LEU A 245 9.18 17.26 -4.92
N SER A 246 9.72 18.31 -5.51
CA SER A 246 10.05 19.51 -4.75
C SER A 246 8.76 19.99 -4.09
N SER A 247 8.71 20.01 -2.76
CA SER A 247 7.76 20.87 -2.06
C SER A 247 8.05 22.26 -2.60
N SER A 248 7.17 22.79 -3.43
CA SER A 248 7.29 24.16 -3.90
C SER A 248 7.03 25.03 -2.69
N GLY A 249 8.09 25.29 -1.92
CA GLY A 249 8.14 26.42 -1.03
C GLY A 249 7.78 27.62 -1.86
N THR A 250 6.64 28.23 -1.52
CA THR A 250 6.10 29.43 -2.13
C THR A 250 7.19 30.50 -2.19
N THR A 251 7.92 30.53 -3.30
CA THR A 251 8.78 31.64 -3.65
C THR A 251 8.11 32.21 -4.89
N HIS A 252 7.32 33.25 -4.68
CA HIS A 252 6.80 34.05 -5.78
C HIS A 252 7.99 34.41 -6.69
N PRO A 253 7.99 34.04 -7.97
CA PRO A 253 8.96 34.60 -8.88
C PRO A 253 8.70 36.11 -8.96
N PRO A 254 9.74 36.96 -8.99
CA PRO A 254 9.53 38.38 -9.22
C PRO A 254 8.87 38.55 -10.59
N VAL A 255 7.80 39.35 -10.62
CA VAL A 255 7.09 39.72 -11.84
C VAL A 255 8.13 40.26 -12.83
N PRO A 256 8.28 39.68 -14.03
CA PRO A 256 9.18 40.25 -15.03
C PRO A 256 8.62 41.61 -15.45
N SER A 257 9.37 42.67 -15.20
CA SER A 257 9.11 43.98 -15.78
C SER A 257 9.10 43.86 -17.32
N CYS A 258 8.00 44.29 -17.92
CA CYS A 258 7.83 44.35 -19.36
C CYS A 258 8.88 45.30 -19.95
N PRO A 259 9.72 44.91 -20.93
CA PRO A 259 10.60 45.85 -21.60
C PRO A 259 9.80 46.75 -22.55
N ASP A 260 10.12 48.04 -22.49
CA ASP A 260 9.50 49.15 -23.23
C ASP A 260 9.28 48.85 -24.72
N GLN A 261 8.09 49.25 -25.22
CA GLN A 261 7.80 49.29 -26.65
C GLN A 261 8.74 50.28 -27.37
N PRO A 262 9.25 49.96 -28.57
CA PRO A 262 9.98 50.94 -29.37
C PRO A 262 9.03 52.02 -29.88
N THR A 263 9.45 53.27 -29.67
CA THR A 263 8.89 54.50 -30.23
C THR A 263 8.67 54.38 -31.74
N GLN A 264 7.45 54.67 -32.19
CA GLN A 264 7.16 54.96 -33.60
C GLN A 264 7.89 56.25 -34.01
N ASN A 265 8.77 56.16 -35.01
CA ASN A 265 9.19 57.31 -35.79
C ASN A 265 8.51 57.22 -37.16
N GLU A 266 7.67 58.22 -37.41
CA GLU A 266 7.14 58.57 -38.73
C GLU A 266 8.27 58.71 -39.75
N THR A 267 8.06 58.17 -40.95
CA THR A 267 8.48 58.86 -42.17
C THR A 267 7.48 58.57 -43.27
N ASP A 268 6.90 59.68 -43.71
CA ASP A 268 5.96 59.89 -44.79
C ASP A 268 6.59 59.52 -46.15
N HIS A 269 5.89 58.71 -46.96
CA HIS A 269 6.04 58.79 -48.42
C HIS A 269 4.68 58.58 -49.09
N LYS A 270 4.20 59.69 -49.64
CA LYS A 270 3.01 59.90 -50.47
C LYS A 270 3.29 59.49 -51.93
N LEU A 271 2.19 59.30 -52.68
CA LEU A 271 2.02 59.23 -54.15
C LEU A 271 1.99 57.77 -54.69
N ASP A 272 1.04 57.32 -55.51
CA ASP A 272 0.15 57.91 -56.55
C ASP A 272 -1.19 57.12 -56.57
N GLY A 273 -2.34 57.50 -57.14
CA GLY A 273 -2.69 58.45 -58.19
C GLY A 273 -3.80 57.80 -59.05
N PHE A 274 -4.97 58.46 -59.10
CA PHE A 274 -6.25 58.12 -59.76
C PHE A 274 -7.21 57.15 -59.05
#